data_AF-A0A2E7DSJ1-F1
#
_entry.id   AF-A0A2E7DSJ1-F1
#
_cell.length_a   1.000
_cell.length_b   1.000
_cell.length_c   1.000
_cell.angle_alpha   90.00
_cell.angle_beta   90.00
_cell.angle_gamma   90.00
#
_symmetry.space_group_name_H-M   'P 1'
#
loop_
_entity.id
_entity.type
_entity.pdbx_description
1 polymer ?
#
loop_
_entity_poly.entity_id
_entity_poly.type
_entity_poly.pdbx_seq_one_letter_code
_entity_poly.pdbx_strand_id
1 'polypeptide(L)'
;MIGELPELPELDVVIASLLFLMTRHTQNTDPTICRSIIEHLALLERHPDCSSAALKNTSKSLKKQWRGLMSLDTNSLSSDKRGYPINKIDTNVH
;
A
#
# COMPACT_ATOMS: atom_id res chain seq x y z
N MET A 1 36.57 -14.11 -0.12
CA MET A 1 35.51 -13.09 -0.13
C MET A 1 34.38 -13.61 -0.99
N ILE A 2 33.32 -14.12 -0.37
CA ILE A 2 32.04 -14.36 -1.03
C ILE A 2 31.06 -13.57 -0.16
N GLY A 3 30.62 -12.42 -0.65
CA GLY A 3 29.61 -11.64 0.06
C GLY A 3 28.33 -12.47 0.08
N GLU A 4 27.86 -12.83 1.26
CA GLU A 4 26.52 -13.36 1.45
C GLU A 4 25.55 -12.34 0.83
N LEU A 5 24.97 -12.70 -0.31
CA LEU A 5 23.79 -12.00 -0.81
C LEU A 5 22.75 -12.11 0.29
N PRO A 6 22.12 -11.00 0.73
CA PRO A 6 21.10 -11.08 1.76
C PRO A 6 20.03 -12.06 1.26
N GLU A 7 19.83 -13.14 2.02
CA GLU A 7 18.79 -14.12 1.70
C GLU A 7 17.46 -13.39 1.57
N LEU A 8 16.79 -13.61 0.45
CA LEU A 8 15.46 -13.06 0.25
C LEU A 8 14.54 -13.65 1.33
N PRO A 9 13.77 -12.84 2.07
CA PRO A 9 12.87 -13.36 3.08
C PRO A 9 11.88 -14.35 2.48
N GLU A 10 11.46 -15.37 3.23
CA GLU A 10 10.43 -16.31 2.77
C GLU A 10 9.16 -15.58 2.35
N LEU A 11 8.48 -16.10 1.31
CA LEU A 11 7.27 -15.48 0.77
C LEU A 11 6.21 -15.22 1.84
N ASP A 12 5.99 -16.19 2.72
CA ASP A 12 5.00 -16.10 3.79
C ASP A 12 5.35 -15.02 4.82
N VAL A 13 6.64 -14.80 5.08
CA VAL A 13 7.12 -13.71 5.94
C VAL A 13 6.79 -12.36 5.30
N VAL A 14 7.03 -12.20 4.00
CA VAL A 14 6.69 -10.97 3.26
C VAL A 14 5.18 -10.70 3.26
N ILE A 15 4.36 -11.75 3.12
CA ILE A 15 2.89 -11.62 3.17
C ILE A 15 2.44 -11.23 4.59
N ALA A 16 2.92 -11.94 5.61
CA ALA A 16 2.53 -11.69 7.00
C ALA A 16 2.93 -10.28 7.47
N SER A 17 4.16 -9.85 7.15
CA SER A 17 4.61 -8.51 7.49
C SER A 17 3.85 -7.43 6.74
N LEU A 18 3.49 -7.64 5.46
CA LEU A 18 2.63 -6.73 4.70
C LEU A 18 1.26 -6.56 5.37
N LEU A 19 0.61 -7.65 5.74
CA LEU A 19 -0.71 -7.63 6.41
C LEU A 19 -0.65 -6.91 7.76
N PHE A 20 0.43 -7.14 8.52
CA PHE A 20 0.69 -6.43 9.76
C PHE A 20 0.85 -4.92 9.52
N LEU A 21 1.70 -4.51 8.57
CA LEU A 21 1.94 -3.10 8.26
C LEU A 21 0.66 -2.39 7.80
N MET A 22 -0.13 -3.02 6.94
CA MET A 22 -1.42 -2.48 6.50
C MET A 22 -2.39 -2.30 7.68
N THR A 23 -2.44 -3.26 8.60
CA THR A 23 -3.27 -3.17 9.82
C THR A 23 -2.76 -2.09 10.77
N ARG A 24 -1.45 -1.90 10.88
CA ARG A 24 -0.89 -0.80 11.69
C ARG A 24 -1.18 0.56 11.08
N HIS A 25 -1.10 0.68 9.76
CA HIS A 25 -1.39 1.93 9.07
C HIS A 25 -2.84 2.41 9.28
N THR A 26 -3.82 1.49 9.34
CA THR A 26 -5.22 1.87 9.61
C THR A 26 -5.45 2.34 11.04
N GLN A 27 -4.61 1.92 12.00
CA GLN A 27 -4.66 2.36 13.40
C GLN A 27 -3.90 3.68 13.61
N ASN A 28 -2.78 3.86 12.91
CA ASN A 28 -1.94 5.04 12.99
C ASN A 28 -1.32 5.31 11.61
N THR A 29 -1.83 6.35 10.95
CA THR A 29 -1.35 6.76 9.64
C THR A 29 0.05 7.35 9.75
N ASP A 30 1.05 6.53 9.43
CA ASP A 30 2.46 6.90 9.43
C ASP A 30 3.05 6.78 8.00
N PRO A 31 3.64 7.86 7.46
CA PRO A 31 4.32 7.86 6.16
C PRO A 31 5.46 6.83 6.07
N THR A 32 6.14 6.52 7.17
CA THR A 32 7.21 5.50 7.18
C THR A 32 6.63 4.10 6.98
N ILE A 33 5.49 3.80 7.61
CA ILE A 33 4.74 2.55 7.40
C ILE A 33 4.25 2.46 5.95
N CYS A 34 3.73 3.55 5.38
CA CYS A 34 3.37 3.60 3.95
C CYS A 34 4.53 3.20 3.04
N ARG A 35 5.74 3.71 3.31
CA ARG A 35 6.93 3.36 2.53
C ARG A 35 7.25 1.87 2.64
N SER A 36 7.23 1.32 3.85
CA SER A 36 7.46 -0.11 4.08
C SER A 36 6.41 -0.99 3.40
N ILE A 37 5.14 -0.58 3.35
CA ILE A 37 4.08 -1.27 2.60
C ILE A 37 4.40 -1.30 1.10
N ILE A 38 4.82 -0.18 0.52
CA ILE A 38 5.20 -0.09 -0.91
C ILE A 38 6.38 -1.01 -1.23
N GLU A 39 7.37 -1.08 -0.34
CA GLU A 39 8.53 -1.97 -0.47
C GLU A 39 8.12 -3.44 -0.42
N HIS A 40 7.27 -3.83 0.53
CA HIS A 40 6.75 -5.21 0.62
C HIS A 40 5.92 -5.61 -0.61
N LEU A 41 5.08 -4.71 -1.11
CA LEU A 41 4.35 -4.94 -2.36
C LEU A 41 5.29 -5.13 -3.56
N ALA A 42 6.42 -4.41 -3.60
CA ALA A 42 7.44 -4.59 -4.64
C ALA A 42 8.19 -5.93 -4.49
N LEU A 43 8.45 -6.37 -3.26
CA LEU A 43 9.03 -7.68 -2.97
C LEU A 43 8.08 -8.79 -3.44
N LEU A 44 6.80 -8.75 -3.09
CA LEU A 44 5.80 -9.73 -3.54
C LEU A 44 5.67 -9.81 -5.06
N GLU A 45 5.68 -8.67 -5.75
CA GLU A 45 5.62 -8.61 -7.21
C GLU A 45 6.81 -9.34 -7.87
N ARG A 46 7.99 -9.27 -7.24
CA ARG A 46 9.26 -9.78 -7.80
C ARG A 46 9.73 -11.09 -7.17
N HIS A 47 9.04 -11.59 -6.15
CA HIS A 47 9.46 -12.76 -5.41
C HIS A 47 9.53 -13.99 -6.32
N PRO A 48 10.64 -14.75 -6.31
CA PRO A 48 10.81 -15.95 -7.14
C PRO A 48 9.76 -17.01 -6.80
N ASP A 49 9.48 -17.21 -5.52
CA ASP A 49 8.52 -18.23 -5.06
C ASP A 49 7.05 -17.82 -5.22
N CYS A 50 6.77 -16.57 -5.61
CA CYS A 50 5.42 -16.11 -5.88
C CYS A 50 4.98 -16.55 -7.29
N SER A 51 4.42 -17.75 -7.41
CA SER A 51 3.93 -18.28 -8.69
C SER A 51 2.56 -17.69 -9.10
N SER A 52 1.82 -17.09 -8.16
CA SER A 52 0.48 -16.54 -8.41
C SER A 52 0.52 -15.23 -9.20
N ALA A 53 0.10 -15.29 -10.46
CA ALA A 53 -0.07 -14.09 -11.29
C ALA A 53 -1.10 -13.11 -10.70
N ALA A 54 -2.16 -13.63 -10.06
CA ALA A 54 -3.16 -12.80 -9.40
C ALA A 54 -2.53 -11.98 -8.26
N LEU A 55 -1.69 -12.62 -7.44
CA LEU A 55 -1.00 -11.94 -6.35
C LEU A 55 -0.03 -10.89 -6.89
N LYS A 56 0.82 -11.24 -7.88
CA LYS A 56 1.75 -10.29 -8.51
C LYS A 56 1.05 -9.08 -9.11
N ASN A 57 -0.04 -9.29 -9.85
CA ASN A 57 -0.82 -8.21 -10.46
C ASN A 57 -1.48 -7.32 -9.40
N THR A 58 -2.01 -7.93 -8.35
CA THR A 58 -2.62 -7.21 -7.23
C THR A 58 -1.58 -6.38 -6.50
N SER A 59 -0.42 -6.96 -6.17
CA SER A 59 0.69 -6.24 -5.54
C SER A 59 1.16 -5.05 -6.37
N LYS A 60 1.29 -5.22 -7.70
CA LYS A 60 1.63 -4.14 -8.62
C LYS A 60 0.60 -3.01 -8.63
N SER A 61 -0.70 -3.36 -8.62
CA SER A 61 -1.80 -2.38 -8.60
C SER A 61 -1.83 -1.61 -7.28
N LEU A 62 -1.82 -2.33 -6.16
CA LEU A 62 -1.80 -1.74 -4.82
C LEU A 62 -0.61 -0.82 -4.65
N LYS A 63 0.59 -1.22 -5.09
CA LYS A 63 1.80 -0.39 -5.01
C LYS A 63 1.63 0.98 -5.66
N LYS A 64 0.92 1.06 -6.80
CA LYS A 64 0.62 2.34 -7.46
C LYS A 64 -0.34 3.20 -6.62
N GLN A 65 -1.38 2.58 -6.06
CA GLN A 65 -2.35 3.28 -5.21
C GLN A 65 -1.68 3.86 -3.95
N TRP A 66 -0.86 3.06 -3.26
CA TRP A 66 -0.12 3.50 -2.07
C TRP A 66 0.87 4.62 -2.36
N ARG A 67 1.54 4.60 -3.53
CA ARG A 67 2.37 5.74 -3.97
C ARG A 67 1.55 7.01 -4.20
N GLY A 68 0.33 6.86 -4.73
CA GLY A 68 -0.61 7.97 -4.89
C GLY A 68 -0.96 8.63 -3.56
N LEU A 69 -1.23 7.83 -2.52
CA LEU A 69 -1.51 8.33 -1.16
C LEU A 69 -0.37 9.21 -0.64
N MET A 70 0.88 8.75 -0.73
CA MET A 70 2.03 9.54 -0.27
C MET A 70 2.19 10.86 -1.03
N SER A 71 1.83 10.91 -2.32
CA SER A 71 1.92 12.14 -3.14
C SER A 71 0.84 13.17 -2.81
N LEU A 72 -0.30 12.73 -2.29
CA LEU A 72 -1.39 13.60 -1.85
C LEU A 72 -1.05 14.27 -0.52
N ASP A 73 -0.41 13.54 0.40
CA ASP A 73 0.02 14.08 1.69
C ASP A 73 1.10 15.17 1.57
N THR A 74 1.94 15.13 0.52
CA THR A 74 2.91 16.21 0.25
C THR A 74 2.28 17.48 -0.30
N ASN A 75 1.08 17.41 -0.88
CA ASN A 75 0.34 18.56 -1.40
C ASN A 75 -0.68 19.13 -0.40
N SER A 76 -0.96 18.44 0.71
CA SER A 76 -1.92 18.92 1.71
C SER A 76 -1.37 20.04 2.62
N LEU A 77 -0.06 20.27 2.62
CA LEU A 77 0.55 21.48 3.21
C LEU A 77 0.42 22.73 2.32
N SER A 78 -0.16 22.62 1.13
CA SER A 78 -0.31 23.75 0.20
C SER A 78 -1.70 23.89 -0.43
N SER A 79 -2.69 23.07 -0.09
CA SER A 79 -4.04 23.22 -0.67
C SER A 79 -5.14 22.69 0.25
N ASP A 80 -5.53 23.56 1.18
CA ASP A 80 -6.91 23.66 1.59
C ASP A 80 -7.81 23.75 0.35
N LYS A 81 -9.00 23.13 0.40
CA LYS A 81 -10.01 22.96 -0.67
C LYS A 81 -9.78 21.80 -1.66
N ARG A 82 -10.37 20.65 -1.33
CA ARG A 82 -11.29 19.97 -2.26
C ARG A 82 -12.23 19.02 -1.51
N GLY A 83 -13.49 19.46 -1.40
CA GLY A 83 -14.57 18.70 -0.79
C GLY A 83 -14.94 17.45 -1.59
N TYR A 84 -15.47 16.47 -0.87
CA TYR A 84 -16.09 15.27 -1.41
C TYR A 84 -17.54 15.61 -1.80
N PRO A 85 -18.08 15.13 -2.93
CA PRO A 85 -19.48 15.31 -3.24
C PRO A 85 -20.33 14.42 -2.31
N ILE A 86 -21.13 15.04 -1.44
CA ILE A 86 -22.21 14.34 -0.74
C ILE A 86 -23.31 14.09 -1.77
N ASN A 87 -23.53 12.82 -2.12
CA ASN A 87 -24.70 12.40 -2.87
C ASN A 87 -25.95 12.77 -2.07
N LYS A 88 -26.77 13.69 -2.62
CA LYS A 88 -28.09 13.99 -2.08
C LYS A 88 -28.97 12.77 -2.26
N ILE A 89 -29.44 12.23 -1.14
CA ILE A 89 -30.52 11.24 -1.09
C ILE A 89 -31.81 12.04 -1.20
N ASP A 90 -32.54 11.89 -2.31
CA ASP A 90 -33.88 12.46 -2.45
C ASP A 90 -34.86 11.71 -1.54
N THR A 91 -35.11 12.23 -0.34
CA THR A 91 -36.29 11.90 0.45
C THR A 91 -37.47 12.72 -0.05
N ASN A 92 -38.19 12.21 -1.04
CA ASN A 92 -39.53 12.69 -1.36
C ASN A 92 -40.54 12.01 -0.42
N VAL A 93 -40.87 12.72 0.66
CA VAL A 93 -42.11 12.52 1.44
C VAL A 93 -42.93 13.79 1.29
N HIS A 94 -43.88 13.79 0.35
CA HIS A 94 -45.25 14.30 0.50
C HIS A 94 -46.05 14.02 -0.77
#